data_AF-A0A7J4IWE5-F1
#
_entry.id   AF-A0A7J4IWE5-F1
#
_cell.length_a   1.000
_cell.length_b   1.000
_cell.length_c   1.000
_cell.angle_alpha   90.00
_cell.angle_beta   90.00
_cell.angle_gamma   90.00
#
_symmetry.space_group_name_H-M   'P 1'
#
loop_
_entity.id
_entity.type
_entity.pdbx_description
1 polymer ?
#
loop_
_entity_poly.entity_id
_entity_poly.type
_entity_poly.pdbx_seq_one_letter_code
_entity_poly.pdbx_strand_id
1 'polypeptide(L)'
;MVQDLVSVTVFSLIDLLKGSFISSVPVFIFVFFASKVRRAIAGKYKWSWFKSGFITTYLLIFSLILVLYLQPALPLLQSDPFGETPVEFQTPVLELLLIALIQLVRLLVVALVLSFIVLPLEFIGLFLHEKIKKSFKFHWALKLYLTVFIVTLLASIFVLFFAQWIISGTLAFIYYWPEI
;
A
#
# COMPACT_ATOMS: atom_id res chain seq x y z
N MET A 1 -36.42 5.80 15.44
CA MET A 1 -35.35 4.93 15.97
C MET A 1 -35.01 3.75 15.07
N VAL A 2 -35.94 2.81 14.78
CA VAL A 2 -35.64 1.66 13.87
C VAL A 2 -35.48 2.10 12.40
N GLN A 3 -36.34 3.00 11.91
CA GLN A 3 -36.20 3.57 10.57
C GLN A 3 -34.88 4.36 10.40
N ASP A 4 -34.42 5.05 11.45
CA ASP A 4 -33.13 5.75 11.46
C ASP A 4 -31.95 4.76 11.42
N LEU A 5 -32.07 3.62 12.10
CA LEU A 5 -31.02 2.60 12.13
C LEU A 5 -30.89 1.89 10.78
N VAL A 6 -32.01 1.61 10.12
CA VAL A 6 -32.03 1.04 8.76
C VAL A 6 -31.45 2.02 7.75
N SER A 7 -31.86 3.29 7.78
CA SER A 7 -31.35 4.31 6.86
C SER A 7 -29.85 4.53 7.04
N VAL A 8 -29.37 4.67 8.28
CA VAL A 8 -27.94 4.80 8.59
C VAL A 8 -27.14 3.60 8.09
N THR A 9 -27.65 2.38 8.28
CA THR A 9 -26.96 1.16 7.82
C THR A 9 -26.86 1.13 6.30
N VAL A 10 -27.95 1.44 5.59
CA VAL A 10 -27.97 1.45 4.12
C VAL A 10 -27.05 2.53 3.56
N PHE A 11 -27.08 3.74 4.12
CA PHE A 11 -26.17 4.81 3.69
C PHE A 11 -24.71 4.46 3.96
N SER A 12 -24.40 3.85 5.11
CA SER A 12 -23.04 3.39 5.43
C SER A 12 -22.53 2.33 4.45
N LEU A 13 -23.39 1.41 4.01
CA LEU A 13 -23.05 0.42 2.98
C LEU A 13 -22.80 1.07 1.62
N ILE A 14 -23.63 2.04 1.23
CA ILE A 14 -23.45 2.81 0.00
C ILE A 14 -22.15 3.59 0.04
N ASP A 15 -21.83 4.22 1.18
CA ASP A 15 -20.60 4.99 1.33
C ASP A 15 -19.37 4.10 1.34
N LEU A 16 -19.45 2.90 1.93
CA LEU A 16 -18.39 1.89 1.83
C LEU A 16 -18.17 1.47 0.36
N LEU A 17 -19.23 1.24 -0.41
CA LEU A 17 -19.14 0.89 -1.82
C LEU A 17 -18.52 2.03 -2.65
N LYS A 18 -18.96 3.28 -2.42
CA LYS A 18 -18.40 4.48 -3.08
C LYS A 18 -16.92 4.65 -2.74
N GLY A 19 -16.57 4.56 -1.45
CA GLY A 19 -15.18 4.67 -0.99
C GLY A 19 -14.30 3.56 -1.57
N SER A 20 -14.80 2.32 -1.63
CA SER A 20 -14.11 1.19 -2.25
C SER A 20 -13.95 1.39 -3.77
N PHE A 21 -14.94 1.99 -4.43
CA PHE A 21 -14.88 2.27 -5.86
C PHE A 21 -13.80 3.29 -6.18
N ILE A 22 -13.78 4.41 -5.45
CA ILE A 22 -12.77 5.47 -5.62
C ILE A 22 -11.37 4.94 -5.29
N SER A 23 -11.20 4.26 -4.15
CA SER A 23 -9.91 3.70 -3.74
C SER A 23 -9.41 2.58 -4.64
N SER A 24 -10.30 1.84 -5.32
CA SER A 24 -9.90 0.79 -6.27
C SER A 24 -9.22 1.32 -7.54
N VAL A 25 -9.39 2.61 -7.88
CA VAL A 25 -8.77 3.22 -9.06
C VAL A 25 -7.24 3.26 -8.96
N PRO A 26 -6.63 3.87 -7.92
CA PRO A 26 -5.16 3.82 -7.76
C PRO A 26 -4.65 2.39 -7.56
N VAL A 27 -5.39 1.54 -6.84
CA VAL A 27 -5.02 0.13 -6.66
C VAL A 27 -5.01 -0.60 -8.00
N PHE A 28 -5.97 -0.32 -8.89
CA PHE A 28 -6.01 -0.93 -10.23
C PHE A 28 -4.79 -0.56 -11.06
N ILE A 29 -4.41 0.71 -11.05
CA ILE A 29 -3.19 1.19 -11.72
C ILE A 29 -1.98 0.44 -11.15
N PHE A 30 -1.89 0.35 -9.83
CA PHE A 30 -0.81 -0.34 -9.14
C PHE A 30 -0.73 -1.83 -9.49
N VAL A 31 -1.85 -2.56 -9.45
CA VAL A 31 -1.93 -3.98 -9.82
C VAL A 31 -1.59 -4.18 -11.30
N PHE A 32 -1.99 -3.25 -12.17
CA PHE A 32 -1.64 -3.32 -13.59
C PHE A 32 -0.12 -3.24 -13.79
N PHE A 33 0.57 -2.29 -13.13
CA PHE A 33 2.03 -2.22 -13.15
C PHE A 33 2.66 -3.45 -12.49
N ALA A 34 2.13 -3.89 -11.36
CA ALA A 34 2.61 -5.08 -10.65
C ALA A 34 2.58 -6.34 -11.52
N SER A 35 1.51 -6.52 -12.29
CA SER A 35 1.38 -7.64 -13.23
C SER A 35 2.49 -7.64 -14.29
N LYS A 36 2.88 -6.46 -14.80
CA LYS A 36 4.00 -6.33 -15.74
C LYS A 36 5.34 -6.66 -15.08
N VAL A 37 5.61 -6.08 -13.91
CA VAL A 37 6.86 -6.32 -13.15
C VAL A 37 7.00 -7.80 -12.80
N ARG A 38 5.93 -8.42 -12.28
CA ARG A 38 5.93 -9.85 -11.93
C ARG A 38 6.23 -10.74 -13.14
N ARG A 39 5.64 -10.45 -14.30
CA ARG A 39 5.94 -11.21 -15.54
C ARG A 39 7.40 -11.11 -15.94
N ALA A 40 8.00 -9.93 -15.82
CA ALA A 40 9.43 -9.73 -16.11
C ALA A 40 10.32 -10.54 -15.14
N ILE A 41 10.02 -10.51 -13.83
CA ILE A 41 10.76 -11.25 -12.81
C ILE A 41 10.60 -12.77 -13.02
N ALA A 42 9.35 -13.26 -13.18
CA ALA A 42 9.08 -14.68 -13.37
C ALA A 42 9.71 -15.24 -14.65
N GLY A 43 9.69 -14.47 -15.74
CA GLY A 43 10.33 -14.85 -17.01
C GLY A 43 11.84 -14.96 -16.90
N LYS A 44 12.50 -14.04 -16.19
CA LYS A 44 13.96 -14.03 -16.02
C LYS A 44 14.46 -15.13 -15.08
N TYR A 45 13.78 -15.33 -13.95
CA TYR A 45 14.28 -16.19 -12.87
C TYR A 45 13.59 -17.57 -12.79
N LYS A 46 12.58 -17.84 -13.63
CA LYS A 46 11.78 -19.09 -13.61
C LYS A 46 11.22 -19.44 -12.22
N TRP A 47 10.93 -18.42 -11.41
CA TRP A 47 10.45 -18.62 -10.04
C TRP A 47 8.99 -19.06 -9.99
N SER A 48 8.64 -19.80 -8.93
CA SER A 48 7.25 -20.15 -8.61
C SER A 48 6.38 -18.90 -8.49
N TRP A 49 5.08 -19.03 -8.79
CA TRP A 49 4.12 -17.94 -8.66
C TRP A 49 4.22 -17.23 -7.30
N PHE A 50 4.27 -17.98 -6.19
CA PHE A 50 4.34 -17.44 -4.84
C PHE A 50 5.59 -16.58 -4.60
N LYS A 51 6.78 -17.11 -4.88
CA LYS A 51 8.05 -16.36 -4.76
C LYS A 51 8.05 -15.09 -5.62
N SER A 52 7.60 -15.22 -6.88
CA SER A 52 7.53 -14.07 -7.80
C SER A 52 6.52 -13.02 -7.35
N GLY A 53 5.37 -13.45 -6.80
CA GLY A 53 4.34 -12.59 -6.24
C GLY A 53 4.89 -11.82 -5.05
N PHE A 54 5.31 -12.54 -4.01
CA PHE A 54 5.86 -11.95 -2.79
C PHE A 54 6.96 -10.91 -3.06
N ILE A 55 7.94 -11.23 -3.90
CA ILE A 55 9.04 -10.31 -4.20
C ILE A 55 8.55 -9.09 -4.98
N THR A 56 7.60 -9.26 -5.91
CA THR A 56 7.02 -8.13 -6.64
C THR A 56 6.24 -7.23 -5.69
N THR A 57 5.38 -7.81 -4.85
CA THR A 57 4.58 -7.11 -3.83
C THR A 57 5.49 -6.36 -2.87
N TYR A 58 6.55 -7.01 -2.39
CA TYR A 58 7.55 -6.41 -1.52
C TYR A 58 8.22 -5.19 -2.13
N LEU A 59 8.77 -5.32 -3.34
CA LEU A 59 9.45 -4.23 -4.03
C LEU A 59 8.51 -3.04 -4.29
N LEU A 60 7.25 -3.33 -4.64
CA LEU A 60 6.26 -2.31 -4.92
C LEU A 60 5.77 -1.60 -3.66
N ILE A 61 5.47 -2.34 -2.59
CA ILE A 61 5.10 -1.76 -1.30
C ILE A 61 6.26 -0.94 -0.75
N PHE A 62 7.49 -1.45 -0.83
CA PHE A 62 8.67 -0.71 -0.42
C PHE A 62 8.84 0.59 -1.21
N SER A 63 8.69 0.54 -2.54
CA SER A 63 8.76 1.74 -3.39
C SER A 63 7.66 2.75 -3.04
N LEU A 64 6.44 2.27 -2.77
CA LEU A 64 5.33 3.13 -2.35
C LEU A 64 5.62 3.80 -1.00
N ILE A 65 6.07 3.03 -0.01
CA ILE A 65 6.47 3.55 1.31
C ILE A 65 7.60 4.56 1.18
N LEU A 66 8.61 4.27 0.35
CA LEU A 66 9.74 5.17 0.13
C LEU A 66 9.28 6.51 -0.46
N VAL A 67 8.38 6.49 -1.45
CA VAL A 67 7.80 7.71 -2.02
C VAL A 67 7.01 8.48 -0.97
N LEU A 68 6.18 7.80 -0.17
CA LEU A 68 5.41 8.43 0.89
C LEU A 68 6.32 9.06 1.96
N TYR A 69 7.38 8.36 2.35
CA TYR A 69 8.36 8.83 3.33
C TYR A 69 9.14 10.05 2.84
N LEU A 70 9.50 10.09 1.55
CA LEU A 70 10.23 11.22 0.96
C LEU A 70 9.33 12.44 0.71
N GLN A 71 8.02 12.28 0.61
CA GLN A 71 7.07 13.37 0.35
C GLN A 71 7.23 14.56 1.33
N PRO A 72 7.25 14.38 2.66
CA PRO A 72 7.48 15.48 3.59
C PRO A 72 8.92 16.01 3.60
N ALA A 73 9.90 15.25 3.09
CA ALA A 73 11.30 15.68 3.01
C ALA A 73 11.56 16.60 1.81
N LEU A 74 10.79 16.49 0.71
CA LEU A 74 10.97 17.30 -0.49
C LEU A 74 10.87 18.81 -0.26
N PRO A 75 9.89 19.34 0.50
CA PRO A 75 9.85 20.77 0.84
C PRO A 75 11.03 21.23 1.69
N LEU A 76 11.52 20.37 2.60
CA LEU A 76 12.66 20.67 3.47
C LEU A 76 13.99 20.71 2.70
N LEU A 77 14.09 20.00 1.58
CA LEU A 77 15.24 20.07 0.68
C LEU A 77 15.22 21.33 -0.22
N GLN A 78 14.05 21.93 -0.41
CA GLN A 78 13.86 23.08 -1.29
C GLN A 78 13.82 24.41 -0.55
N SER A 79 13.50 24.38 0.74
CA SER A 79 13.49 25.55 1.60
C SER A 79 14.57 25.37 2.65
N ASP A 80 15.60 26.20 2.56
CA ASP A 80 16.49 26.45 3.69
C ASP A 80 15.98 27.76 4.36
N PRO A 81 14.96 27.70 5.23
CA PRO A 81 14.31 28.90 5.74
C PRO A 81 15.22 29.77 6.63
N PHE A 82 16.42 29.30 6.97
CA PHE A 82 17.29 29.94 7.96
C PHE A 82 18.68 30.36 7.44
N GLY A 83 18.99 30.17 6.16
CA GLY A 83 20.36 30.39 5.65
C GLY A 83 21.34 29.34 6.19
N GLU A 84 22.62 29.68 6.35
CA GLU A 84 23.61 28.75 6.94
C GLU A 84 23.25 28.43 8.39
N THR A 85 22.93 27.16 8.65
CA THR A 85 22.71 26.65 10.01
C THR A 85 24.00 26.82 10.82
N PRO A 86 23.96 27.45 12.02
CA PRO A 86 25.14 27.59 12.87
C PRO A 86 25.74 26.21 13.16
N VAL A 87 27.07 26.11 13.19
CA VAL A 87 27.79 24.84 13.30
C VAL A 87 27.39 24.05 14.55
N GLU A 88 26.95 24.71 15.63
CA GLU A 88 26.47 24.04 16.84
C GLU A 88 25.15 23.27 16.66
N PHE A 89 24.36 23.62 15.66
CA PHE A 89 23.09 22.96 15.33
C PHE A 89 23.20 22.04 14.12
N GLN A 90 24.38 21.93 13.51
CA GLN A 90 24.60 21.01 12.40
C GLN A 90 24.74 19.59 12.95
N THR A 91 23.81 18.71 12.54
CA THR A 91 23.94 17.28 12.82
C THR A 91 25.19 16.75 12.11
N PRO A 92 26.11 16.07 12.82
CA PRO A 92 27.30 15.49 12.21
C PRO A 92 26.92 14.57 11.03
N VAL A 93 27.71 14.60 9.96
CA VAL A 93 27.47 13.77 8.76
C VAL A 93 27.35 12.29 9.10
N LEU A 94 28.14 11.82 10.07
CA LEU A 94 28.07 10.44 10.56
C LEU A 94 26.71 10.11 11.20
N GLU A 95 26.17 11.02 12.00
CA GLU A 95 24.87 10.85 12.64
C GLU A 95 23.73 10.87 11.61
N LEU A 96 23.81 11.76 10.62
CA LEU A 96 22.87 11.77 9.49
C LEU A 96 22.87 10.45 8.72
N LEU A 97 24.05 9.88 8.45
CA LEU A 97 24.19 8.58 7.79
C LEU A 97 23.60 7.44 8.63
N LEU A 98 23.85 7.44 9.94
CA LEU A 98 23.28 6.45 10.86
C LEU A 98 21.75 6.53 10.93
N ILE A 99 21.20 7.75 11.02
CA ILE A 99 19.75 7.99 11.01
C ILE A 99 19.16 7.49 9.69
N ALA A 100 19.77 7.83 8.54
CA ALA A 100 19.30 7.38 7.23
C ALA A 100 19.33 5.85 7.10
N LEU A 101 20.37 5.18 7.60
CA LEU A 101 20.48 3.73 7.59
C LEU A 101 19.39 3.07 8.45
N ILE A 102 19.18 3.56 9.67
CA ILE A 102 18.14 3.05 10.58
C ILE A 102 16.76 3.20 9.93
N GLN A 103 16.50 4.35 9.30
CA GLN A 103 15.24 4.58 8.60
C GLN A 103 15.09 3.66 7.40
N LEU A 104 16.13 3.46 6.58
CA LEU A 104 16.09 2.52 5.46
C LEU A 104 15.72 1.10 5.93
N VAL A 105 16.40 0.59 6.96
CA VAL A 105 16.11 -0.73 7.55
C VAL A 105 14.67 -0.79 8.03
N ARG A 106 14.17 0.29 8.64
CA ARG A 106 12.78 0.38 9.10
C ARG A 106 11.78 0.27 7.96
N LEU A 107 11.95 1.04 6.89
CA LEU A 107 11.08 1.00 5.72
C LEU A 107 11.08 -0.39 5.09
N LEU A 108 12.25 -1.06 5.05
CA LEU A 108 12.37 -2.45 4.57
C LEU A 108 11.56 -3.43 5.43
N VAL A 109 11.58 -3.27 6.76
CA VAL A 109 10.80 -4.12 7.69
C VAL A 109 9.30 -3.87 7.54
N VAL A 110 8.87 -2.61 7.49
CA VAL A 110 7.44 -2.27 7.30
C VAL A 110 6.93 -2.82 5.97
N ALA A 111 7.69 -2.64 4.89
CA ALA A 111 7.35 -3.20 3.60
C ALA A 111 7.19 -4.72 3.65
N LEU A 112 8.06 -5.40 4.40
CA LEU A 112 8.01 -6.85 4.57
C LEU A 112 6.72 -7.28 5.26
N VAL A 113 6.41 -6.66 6.40
CA VAL A 113 5.21 -6.95 7.19
C VAL A 113 3.94 -6.70 6.37
N LEU A 114 3.85 -5.54 5.71
CA LEU A 114 2.69 -5.22 4.86
C LEU A 114 2.57 -6.18 3.68
N SER A 115 3.69 -6.63 3.10
CA SER A 115 3.65 -7.63 2.02
C SER A 115 3.05 -8.95 2.49
N PHE A 116 3.39 -9.40 3.70
CA PHE A 116 2.76 -10.60 4.26
C PHE A 116 1.26 -10.43 4.51
N ILE A 117 0.82 -9.23 4.90
CA ILE A 117 -0.61 -8.93 5.12
C ILE A 117 -1.38 -8.85 3.79
N VAL A 118 -0.76 -8.30 2.74
CA VAL A 118 -1.37 -8.15 1.41
C VAL A 118 -1.43 -9.47 0.65
N LEU A 119 -0.49 -10.38 0.88
CA LEU A 119 -0.36 -11.60 0.09
C LEU A 119 -1.61 -12.53 0.13
N PRO A 120 -2.28 -12.75 1.27
CA PRO A 120 -3.58 -13.44 1.30
C PRO A 120 -4.65 -12.77 0.43
N LEU A 121 -4.68 -11.43 0.39
CA LEU A 121 -5.62 -10.68 -0.45
C LEU A 121 -5.28 -10.84 -1.94
N GLU A 122 -4.01 -10.94 -2.30
CA GLU A 122 -3.60 -11.25 -3.68
C GLU A 122 -4.06 -12.62 -4.13
N PHE A 123 -3.95 -13.62 -3.26
CA PHE A 123 -4.47 -14.97 -3.53
C PHE A 123 -5.98 -14.96 -3.76
N ILE A 124 -6.74 -14.29 -2.89
CA ILE A 124 -8.19 -14.11 -3.06
C ILE A 124 -8.47 -13.40 -4.40
N GLY A 125 -7.70 -12.37 -4.72
CA GLY A 125 -7.81 -11.63 -5.97
C GLY A 125 -7.59 -12.49 -7.20
N LEU A 126 -6.59 -13.37 -7.20
CA LEU A 126 -6.39 -14.29 -8.31
C LEU A 126 -7.53 -15.29 -8.48
N PHE A 127 -8.00 -15.87 -7.38
CA PHE A 127 -9.12 -16.79 -7.40
C PHE A 127 -10.39 -16.11 -7.97
N LEU A 128 -10.67 -14.88 -7.51
CA LEU A 128 -11.78 -14.08 -8.03
C LEU A 128 -11.59 -13.73 -9.50
N HIS A 129 -10.37 -13.36 -9.91
CA HIS A 129 -10.07 -13.03 -11.30
C HIS A 129 -10.33 -14.21 -12.24
N GLU A 130 -9.92 -15.42 -11.85
CA GLU A 130 -10.17 -16.62 -12.62
C GLU A 130 -11.67 -16.93 -12.74
N LYS A 131 -12.44 -16.77 -11.66
CA LYS A 131 -13.91 -16.89 -11.70
C LYS A 131 -14.53 -15.86 -12.64
N ILE A 132 -14.22 -14.57 -12.48
CA ILE A 132 -14.77 -13.49 -13.31
C ILE A 132 -14.40 -13.68 -14.79
N LYS A 133 -13.18 -14.13 -15.07
CA LYS A 133 -12.70 -14.40 -16.43
C LYS A 133 -13.53 -15.47 -17.13
N LYS A 134 -13.96 -16.51 -16.40
CA LYS A 134 -14.80 -17.61 -16.90
C LYS A 134 -16.27 -17.21 -17.02
N SER A 135 -16.79 -16.44 -16.06
CA SER A 135 -18.22 -16.10 -16.00
C SER A 135 -18.65 -14.99 -16.97
N PHE A 136 -17.80 -14.01 -17.25
CA PHE A 136 -18.18 -12.83 -18.04
C PHE A 136 -17.37 -12.71 -19.34
N LYS A 137 -18.01 -12.25 -20.43
CA LYS A 137 -17.38 -11.97 -21.74
C LYS A 137 -16.86 -10.53 -21.89
N PHE A 138 -16.53 -9.87 -20.79
CA PHE A 138 -16.04 -8.49 -20.82
C PHE A 138 -14.60 -8.34 -21.35
N HIS A 139 -14.23 -7.11 -21.72
CA HIS A 139 -12.86 -6.72 -22.04
C HIS A 139 -11.91 -6.97 -20.85
N TRP A 140 -10.64 -7.28 -21.11
CA TRP A 140 -9.69 -7.72 -20.08
C TRP A 140 -9.48 -6.69 -18.97
N ALA A 141 -9.46 -5.40 -19.32
CA ALA A 141 -9.27 -4.31 -18.36
C ALA A 141 -10.45 -4.20 -17.39
N LEU A 142 -11.67 -4.36 -17.88
CA LEU A 142 -12.88 -4.32 -17.04
C LEU A 142 -12.93 -5.51 -16.08
N LYS A 143 -12.51 -6.69 -16.52
CA LYS A 143 -12.39 -7.88 -15.66
C LYS A 143 -11.38 -7.67 -14.54
N LEU A 144 -10.23 -7.10 -14.87
CA LEU A 144 -9.19 -6.79 -13.88
C LEU A 144 -9.67 -5.73 -12.88
N TYR A 145 -10.29 -4.65 -13.36
CA TYR A 145 -10.85 -3.62 -12.50
C TYR A 145 -11.93 -4.18 -11.56
N LEU A 146 -12.87 -4.97 -12.06
CA LEU A 146 -13.90 -5.60 -11.24
C LEU A 146 -13.30 -6.49 -10.14
N THR A 147 -12.24 -7.23 -10.47
CA THR A 147 -11.51 -8.04 -9.50
C THR A 147 -10.89 -7.15 -8.42
N VAL A 148 -10.17 -6.10 -8.84
CA VAL A 148 -9.52 -5.16 -7.92
C VAL A 148 -10.56 -4.48 -7.04
N PHE A 149 -11.69 -4.06 -7.57
CA PHE A 149 -12.78 -3.47 -6.82
C PHE A 149 -13.31 -4.41 -5.73
N ILE A 150 -13.60 -5.67 -6.06
CA ILE A 150 -14.10 -6.64 -5.07
C ILE A 150 -13.05 -6.93 -3.99
N VAL A 151 -11.78 -7.08 -4.36
CA VAL A 151 -10.68 -7.28 -3.40
C VAL A 151 -10.49 -6.04 -2.53
N THR A 152 -10.60 -4.84 -3.11
CA THR A 152 -10.50 -3.57 -2.37
C THR A 152 -11.64 -3.45 -1.37
N LEU A 153 -12.87 -3.79 -1.76
CA LEU A 153 -14.02 -3.83 -0.86
C LEU A 153 -13.78 -4.80 0.31
N LEU A 154 -13.29 -6.02 0.02
CA LEU A 154 -12.96 -7.01 1.06
C LEU A 154 -11.83 -6.50 1.98
N ALA A 155 -10.81 -5.87 1.42
CA ALA A 155 -9.72 -5.27 2.17
C ALA A 155 -10.22 -4.11 3.06
N SER A 156 -11.11 -3.25 2.55
CA SER A 156 -11.72 -2.18 3.32
C SER A 156 -12.56 -2.73 4.48
N ILE A 157 -13.35 -3.78 4.26
CA ILE A 157 -14.07 -4.46 5.35
C ILE A 157 -13.07 -5.03 6.37
N PHE A 158 -12.02 -5.72 5.92
CA PHE A 158 -11.02 -6.28 6.82
C PHE A 158 -10.34 -5.20 7.67
N VAL A 159 -9.88 -4.11 7.04
CA VAL A 159 -9.24 -2.98 7.73
C VAL A 159 -10.21 -2.30 8.70
N LEU A 160 -11.45 -2.03 8.29
CA LEU A 160 -12.41 -1.32 9.12
C LEU A 160 -12.89 -2.14 10.32
N PHE A 161 -12.96 -3.47 10.24
CA PHE A 161 -13.53 -4.28 11.32
C PHE A 161 -12.49 -5.05 12.14
N PHE A 162 -11.36 -5.44 11.53
CA PHE A 162 -10.38 -6.32 12.17
C PHE A 162 -9.01 -5.69 12.35
N ALA A 163 -8.71 -4.59 11.65
CA ALA A 163 -7.35 -4.13 11.45
C ALA A 163 -7.23 -2.60 11.37
N GLN A 164 -8.05 -1.88 12.15
CA GLN A 164 -8.10 -0.41 12.11
C GLN A 164 -6.75 0.23 12.46
N TRP A 165 -5.99 -0.43 13.35
CA TRP A 165 -4.66 0.03 13.80
C TRP A 165 -3.55 -0.16 12.76
N ILE A 166 -3.78 -0.90 11.66
CA ILE A 166 -2.71 -1.13 10.67
C ILE A 166 -2.30 0.19 10.03
N ILE A 167 -3.27 1.07 9.70
CA ILE A 167 -2.98 2.34 9.04
C ILE A 167 -2.21 3.27 10.00
N SER A 168 -2.74 3.49 11.19
CA SER A 168 -2.13 4.38 12.19
C SER A 168 -0.79 3.84 12.68
N GLY A 169 -0.69 2.53 12.94
CA GLY A 169 0.55 1.88 13.36
C GLY A 169 1.65 1.95 12.30
N THR A 170 1.30 1.80 11.02
CA THR A 170 2.26 1.95 9.91
C THR A 170 2.82 3.39 9.86
N LEU A 171 1.94 4.39 9.92
CA LEU A 171 2.37 5.80 9.92
C LEU A 171 3.17 6.16 11.18
N ALA A 172 2.74 5.70 12.35
CA ALA A 172 3.43 5.90 13.61
C ALA A 172 4.86 5.35 13.56
N PHE A 173 5.02 4.13 13.05
CA PHE A 173 6.33 3.48 12.98
C PHE A 173 7.25 4.15 11.95
N ILE A 174 6.72 4.57 10.79
CA ILE A 174 7.51 5.25 9.75
C ILE A 174 8.02 6.62 10.24
N TYR A 175 7.17 7.42 10.90
CA TYR A 175 7.48 8.83 11.17
C TYR A 175 7.93 9.14 12.59
N TYR A 176 7.45 8.43 13.61
CA TYR A 176 7.55 8.90 15.02
C TYR A 176 8.42 8.03 15.93
N TRP A 177 8.84 6.83 15.48
CA TRP A 177 9.56 5.87 16.34
C TRP A 177 11.08 6.09 16.36
N PRO A 178 11.59 7.26 16.73
CA PRO A 178 12.55 7.24 17.82
C PRO A 178 12.29 8.29 18.90
N GLU A 179 11.14 8.98 18.87
CA GLU A 179 10.77 10.01 19.86
C GLU A 179 10.16 9.41 21.16
N ILE A 180 10.33 8.10 21.39
CA ILE A 180 9.90 7.38 22.61
C ILE A 180 11.09 6.68 23.23
#